data_AF-A0A6G1IY37-F1
#
_entry.id   AF-A0A6G1IY37-F1
#
_cell.length_a   1.000
_cell.length_b   1.000
_cell.length_c   1.000
_cell.angle_alpha   90.00
_cell.angle_beta   90.00
_cell.angle_gamma   90.00
#
_symmetry.space_group_name_H-M   'P 1'
#
loop_
_entity.id
_entity.type
_entity.pdbx_description
1 polymer ?
#
loop_
_entity_poly.entity_id
_entity_poly.type
_entity_poly.pdbx_seq_one_letter_code
_entity_poly.pdbx_strand_id
1 'polypeptide(L)'
;MDFLPYYTKREEGGNPSRPHAFTAIDNGDYRLCSLKLPHSTLYPETSADEILKRVGHPNNRFSVETLCGAVQNGCTLETIKRYIESYQNTTNVGRYLSEDGWPAIFYAAARNSPEIVSYLLQHNIDLEPLHSEFPILLLAFAIIYGHLEAIDTSRVAKVLLVAGVDPKTIPIDMWTNYLELLREVANSSAKTLGSSNSKSAWCKPSIRPTLAKSLHLTHRYLHLADNLHNPSSRMFQIAKANMMVELTKIPCFLIGQRAVANLVMKHVYAHIALKSSSPYVMAFAGPSGHGKTELTRALGKSLSVKTTVIDCASCCDHNGELSIVCLDKFGKTNQEVRDALLLVTESGDYVARRYNTAVSCKKTIWIVPTNFGTDVINKYYTKHIEKVPEKERSRVDLRLLQANPKHEYYNKFGAPFTGRINLPAYLLCALPTM
;
A
#
# COMPACT_ATOMS: atom_id res chain seq x y z
N MET A 1 33.17 27.86 -32.64
CA MET A 1 33.93 26.60 -32.47
C MET A 1 33.02 25.69 -31.66
N ASP A 2 32.10 25.02 -32.37
CA ASP A 2 31.11 24.13 -31.78
C ASP A 2 31.50 22.70 -32.14
N PHE A 3 31.74 21.88 -31.13
CA PHE A 3 31.94 20.44 -31.25
C PHE A 3 30.67 19.74 -30.76
N LEU A 4 29.85 19.29 -31.71
CA LEU A 4 28.95 18.14 -31.56
C LEU A 4 29.70 16.88 -32.01
N PRO A 5 29.59 15.74 -31.29
CA PRO A 5 29.74 14.43 -31.89
C PRO A 5 28.34 13.79 -32.04
N TYR A 6 27.83 13.67 -33.26
CA TYR A 6 27.96 12.46 -34.09
C TYR A 6 27.54 11.17 -33.36
N TYR A 7 26.25 10.85 -33.40
CA TYR A 7 25.80 9.46 -33.52
C TYR A 7 25.24 9.28 -34.93
N THR A 8 26.05 8.68 -35.77
CA THR A 8 25.75 8.31 -37.16
C THR A 8 24.65 7.25 -37.21
N LYS A 9 23.60 7.55 -37.99
CA LYS A 9 22.68 6.57 -38.58
C LYS A 9 23.48 5.44 -39.24
N ARG A 10 23.22 4.19 -38.83
CA ARG A 10 23.33 3.06 -39.76
C ARG A 10 21.95 2.88 -40.40
N GLU A 11 21.88 3.30 -41.65
CA GLU A 11 20.85 2.85 -42.59
C GLU A 11 21.23 1.44 -43.03
N GLU A 12 20.61 0.43 -42.41
CA GLU A 12 20.50 -0.91 -42.97
C GLU A 12 19.01 -1.20 -43.12
N GLY A 13 18.61 -1.64 -44.31
CA GLY A 13 17.22 -1.75 -44.76
C GLY A 13 16.31 -2.47 -43.77
N GLY A 14 15.45 -1.69 -43.09
CA GLY A 14 14.41 -2.19 -42.20
C GLY A 14 13.06 -2.15 -42.88
N ASN A 15 12.48 -3.32 -43.08
CA ASN A 15 11.10 -3.54 -43.52
C ASN A 15 10.12 -2.58 -42.80
N PRO A 16 9.30 -1.77 -43.50
CA PRO A 16 8.26 -1.01 -42.83
C PRO A 16 7.19 -2.01 -42.34
N SER A 17 6.60 -1.75 -41.18
CA SER A 17 5.52 -2.53 -40.53
C SER A 17 5.91 -3.84 -39.81
N ARG A 18 6.41 -3.69 -38.57
CA ARG A 18 5.91 -4.53 -37.47
C ARG A 18 5.11 -3.65 -36.52
N PRO A 19 3.79 -3.86 -36.33
CA PRO A 19 3.08 -3.21 -35.24
C PRO A 19 3.74 -3.64 -33.91
N HIS A 20 4.08 -2.67 -33.07
CA HIS A 20 4.58 -2.96 -31.72
C HIS A 20 3.45 -3.68 -30.97
N ALA A 21 3.74 -4.84 -30.36
CA ALA A 21 2.73 -5.67 -29.71
C ALA A 21 1.95 -4.95 -28.58
N PHE A 22 2.40 -3.78 -28.14
CA PHE A 22 1.94 -3.13 -26.92
C PHE A 22 1.28 -1.75 -27.13
N THR A 23 1.14 -1.23 -28.35
CA THR A 23 0.72 0.17 -28.57
C THR A 23 -0.77 0.36 -28.95
N ALA A 24 -1.54 0.97 -28.05
CA ALA A 24 -2.82 1.61 -28.40
C ALA A 24 -3.17 2.85 -27.56
N ILE A 25 -2.19 3.52 -26.93
CA ILE A 25 -2.43 4.89 -26.45
C ILE A 25 -2.41 5.80 -27.66
N ASP A 26 -3.59 6.05 -28.23
CA ASP A 26 -3.77 7.18 -29.12
C ASP A 26 -3.79 8.48 -28.31
N ASN A 27 -3.64 9.61 -28.98
CA ASN A 27 -3.55 10.95 -28.40
C ASN A 27 -4.86 11.42 -27.71
N GLY A 28 -5.52 10.57 -26.90
CA GLY A 28 -6.69 10.92 -26.10
C GLY A 28 -7.43 9.76 -25.41
N ASP A 29 -7.37 8.51 -25.91
CA ASP A 29 -8.21 7.40 -25.43
C ASP A 29 -7.56 6.63 -24.26
N TYR A 30 -6.24 6.73 -24.03
CA TYR A 30 -5.51 6.08 -22.92
C TYR A 30 -5.82 4.58 -22.73
N ARG A 31 -6.32 3.89 -23.76
CA ARG A 31 -6.64 2.47 -23.72
C ARG A 31 -5.43 1.64 -24.12
N LEU A 32 -5.28 0.48 -23.49
CA LEU A 32 -4.23 -0.48 -23.84
C LEU A 32 -4.72 -1.41 -24.95
N CYS A 33 -3.81 -1.98 -25.74
CA CYS A 33 -4.16 -2.97 -26.75
C CYS A 33 -4.94 -4.13 -26.14
N SER A 34 -5.85 -4.71 -26.91
CA SER A 34 -6.38 -6.03 -26.58
C SER A 34 -5.38 -7.10 -26.98
N LEU A 35 -4.72 -7.70 -25.99
CA LEU A 35 -3.82 -8.82 -26.13
C LEU A 35 -4.59 -10.13 -25.87
N LYS A 36 -4.42 -11.08 -26.79
CA LYS A 36 -4.94 -12.43 -26.61
C LYS A 36 -3.85 -13.31 -26.02
N LEU A 37 -4.25 -14.18 -25.08
CA LEU A 37 -3.38 -15.26 -24.63
C LEU A 37 -3.03 -16.18 -25.80
N PRO A 38 -1.78 -16.69 -25.90
CA PRO A 38 -1.43 -17.70 -26.90
C PRO A 38 -2.38 -18.90 -26.80
N HIS A 39 -2.80 -19.47 -27.93
CA HIS A 39 -3.74 -20.61 -28.02
C HIS A 39 -5.16 -20.38 -27.46
N SER A 40 -5.51 -19.18 -27.01
CA SER A 40 -6.88 -18.85 -26.57
C SER A 40 -7.93 -19.00 -27.67
N THR A 41 -7.56 -18.77 -28.92
CA THR A 41 -8.44 -18.96 -30.09
C THR A 41 -8.66 -20.43 -30.44
N LEU A 42 -7.78 -21.33 -29.99
CA LEU A 42 -7.87 -22.77 -30.25
C LEU A 42 -8.70 -23.49 -29.19
N TYR A 43 -8.83 -22.91 -27.99
CA TYR A 43 -9.55 -23.49 -26.86
C TYR A 43 -10.40 -22.44 -26.11
N PRO A 44 -11.49 -21.94 -26.72
CA PRO A 44 -12.30 -20.86 -26.16
C PRO A 44 -13.01 -21.22 -24.85
N GLU A 45 -13.23 -22.52 -24.58
CA GLU A 45 -13.85 -23.04 -23.35
C GLU A 45 -12.86 -23.17 -22.18
N THR A 46 -11.54 -23.05 -22.44
CA THR A 46 -10.51 -23.27 -21.43
C THR A 46 -10.22 -21.99 -20.64
N SER A 47 -10.09 -22.11 -19.32
CA SER A 47 -9.79 -20.95 -18.47
C SER A 47 -8.43 -20.32 -18.83
N ALA A 48 -8.33 -18.99 -18.73
CA ALA A 48 -7.09 -18.25 -19.00
C ALA A 48 -5.90 -18.77 -18.16
N ASP A 49 -6.18 -19.21 -16.93
CA ASP A 49 -5.20 -19.83 -16.03
C ASP A 49 -4.65 -21.16 -16.56
N GLU A 50 -5.52 -22.01 -17.12
CA GLU A 50 -5.09 -23.28 -17.72
C GLU A 50 -4.26 -23.06 -18.97
N ILE A 51 -4.63 -22.07 -19.78
CA ILE A 51 -3.86 -21.68 -20.97
C ILE A 51 -2.47 -21.22 -20.55
N LEU A 52 -2.37 -20.32 -19.57
CA LEU A 52 -1.06 -19.82 -19.11
C LEU A 52 -0.20 -20.94 -18.50
N LYS A 53 -0.80 -21.89 -17.76
CA LYS A 53 -0.07 -23.06 -17.23
C LYS A 53 0.52 -23.94 -18.35
N ARG A 54 -0.19 -24.11 -19.46
CA ARG A 54 0.29 -24.89 -20.63
C ARG A 54 1.42 -24.16 -21.36
N VAL A 55 1.31 -22.84 -21.50
CA VAL A 55 2.31 -22.02 -22.18
C VAL A 55 3.58 -21.84 -21.33
N GLY A 56 3.41 -21.75 -20.01
CA GLY A 56 4.44 -21.54 -18.99
C GLY A 56 5.40 -22.71 -18.75
N HIS A 57 5.82 -23.41 -19.80
CA HIS A 57 6.77 -24.53 -19.71
C HIS A 57 8.21 -24.01 -19.72
N PRO A 58 9.13 -24.54 -18.88
CA PRO A 58 10.54 -24.09 -18.81
C PRO A 58 11.34 -24.22 -20.11
N ASN A 59 10.82 -24.96 -21.10
CA ASN A 59 11.44 -25.13 -22.42
C ASN A 59 11.05 -24.03 -23.41
N ASN A 60 10.03 -23.22 -23.10
CA ASN A 60 9.61 -22.10 -23.92
C ASN A 60 10.40 -20.83 -23.57
N ARG A 61 10.45 -19.85 -24.47
CA ARG A 61 11.03 -18.54 -24.16
C ARG A 61 10.02 -17.71 -23.36
N PHE A 62 10.51 -17.02 -22.32
CA PHE A 62 9.74 -16.04 -21.58
C PHE A 62 9.25 -14.93 -22.52
N SER A 63 7.97 -14.57 -22.45
CA SER A 63 7.35 -13.54 -23.29
C SER A 63 6.56 -12.56 -22.43
N VAL A 64 6.98 -11.29 -22.44
CA VAL A 64 6.25 -10.19 -21.78
C VAL A 64 4.87 -10.01 -22.42
N GLU A 65 4.72 -10.25 -23.72
CA GLU A 65 3.42 -10.22 -24.41
C GLU A 65 2.45 -11.25 -23.86
N THR A 66 2.93 -12.48 -23.63
CA THR A 66 2.14 -13.53 -22.98
C THR A 66 1.75 -13.14 -21.56
N LEU A 67 2.67 -12.51 -20.81
CA LEU A 67 2.39 -12.00 -19.47
C LEU A 67 1.33 -10.88 -19.48
N CYS A 68 1.44 -9.89 -20.38
CA CYS A 68 0.46 -8.81 -20.53
C CYS A 68 -0.92 -9.36 -20.92
N GLY A 69 -0.96 -10.29 -21.89
CA GLY A 69 -2.17 -11.00 -22.27
C GLY A 69 -2.77 -11.79 -21.09
N ALA A 70 -1.95 -12.49 -20.30
CA ALA A 70 -2.41 -13.22 -19.12
C ALA A 70 -3.05 -12.29 -18.08
N VAL A 71 -2.41 -11.15 -17.82
CA VAL A 71 -2.91 -10.14 -16.89
C VAL A 71 -4.25 -9.62 -17.38
N GLN A 72 -4.36 -9.20 -18.65
CA GLN A 72 -5.58 -8.64 -19.23
C GLN A 72 -6.73 -9.66 -19.27
N ASN A 73 -6.46 -10.91 -19.58
CA ASN A 73 -7.46 -11.99 -19.66
C ASN A 73 -7.83 -12.57 -18.28
N GLY A 74 -7.46 -11.90 -17.18
CA GLY A 74 -7.98 -12.21 -15.84
C GLY A 74 -7.29 -13.36 -15.11
N CYS A 75 -6.07 -13.78 -15.50
CA CYS A 75 -5.35 -14.86 -14.81
C CYS A 75 -5.14 -14.55 -13.31
N THR A 76 -5.17 -15.57 -12.46
CA THR A 76 -4.94 -15.44 -11.01
C THR A 76 -3.51 -15.03 -10.69
N LEU A 77 -3.32 -14.35 -9.55
CA LEU A 77 -1.98 -13.95 -9.08
C LEU A 77 -1.06 -15.17 -8.94
N GLU A 78 -1.59 -16.27 -8.41
CA GLU A 78 -0.85 -17.53 -8.22
C GLU A 78 -0.38 -18.11 -9.55
N THR A 79 -1.19 -17.99 -10.60
CA THR A 79 -0.83 -18.49 -11.94
C THR A 79 0.18 -17.58 -12.63
N ILE A 80 0.08 -16.25 -12.46
CA ILE A 80 1.09 -15.29 -12.93
C ILE A 80 2.43 -15.50 -12.21
N LYS A 81 2.41 -15.69 -10.88
CA LYS A 81 3.60 -16.01 -10.09
C LYS A 81 4.27 -17.28 -10.59
N ARG A 82 3.49 -18.36 -10.75
CA ARG A 82 4.00 -19.64 -11.26
C ARG A 82 4.61 -19.50 -12.65
N TYR A 83 4.01 -18.69 -13.53
CA TYR A 83 4.56 -18.41 -14.85
C TYR A 83 5.91 -17.71 -14.76
N ILE A 84 6.05 -16.66 -13.94
CA ILE A 84 7.33 -15.95 -13.79
C ILE A 84 8.39 -16.85 -13.11
N GLU A 85 8.00 -17.61 -12.09
CA GLU A 85 8.86 -18.52 -11.33
C GLU A 85 9.37 -19.70 -12.17
N SER A 86 8.58 -20.23 -13.11
CA SER A 86 8.99 -21.36 -13.95
C SER A 86 10.19 -21.05 -14.86
N TYR A 87 10.48 -19.77 -15.10
CA TYR A 87 11.60 -19.31 -15.92
C TYR A 87 12.80 -18.78 -15.12
N GLN A 88 12.70 -18.64 -13.79
CA GLN A 88 13.78 -18.09 -12.96
C GLN A 88 15.08 -18.90 -13.03
N ASN A 89 14.99 -20.22 -13.29
CA ASN A 89 16.14 -21.11 -13.38
C ASN A 89 16.74 -21.20 -14.80
N THR A 90 15.97 -20.85 -15.84
CA THR A 90 16.36 -21.02 -17.25
C THR A 90 16.74 -19.73 -17.94
N THR A 91 16.22 -18.59 -17.48
CA THR A 91 16.49 -17.27 -18.07
C THR A 91 16.67 -16.22 -16.98
N ASN A 92 17.38 -15.13 -17.29
CA ASN A 92 17.51 -14.00 -16.37
C ASN A 92 16.24 -13.15 -16.37
N VAL A 93 15.12 -13.73 -15.92
CA VAL A 93 13.78 -13.13 -15.94
C VAL A 93 13.75 -11.78 -15.23
N GLY A 94 14.53 -11.64 -14.15
CA GLY A 94 14.66 -10.37 -13.44
C GLY A 94 15.16 -9.24 -14.34
N ARG A 95 16.13 -9.53 -15.23
CA ARG A 95 16.64 -8.57 -16.21
C ARG A 95 15.61 -8.24 -17.29
N TYR A 96 14.91 -9.25 -17.82
CA TYR A 96 13.84 -9.03 -18.81
C TYR A 96 12.67 -8.22 -18.22
N LEU A 97 12.29 -8.48 -16.98
CA LEU A 97 11.26 -7.70 -16.30
C LEU A 97 11.74 -6.29 -15.97
N SER A 98 13.01 -6.09 -15.63
CA SER A 98 13.53 -4.73 -15.38
C SER A 98 13.64 -3.89 -16.65
N GLU A 99 14.05 -4.49 -17.78
CA GLU A 99 14.27 -3.78 -19.05
C GLU A 99 12.96 -3.65 -19.86
N ASP A 100 12.19 -4.73 -19.99
CA ASP A 100 11.00 -4.82 -20.86
C ASP A 100 9.69 -5.08 -20.11
N GLY A 101 9.69 -5.16 -18.78
CA GLY A 101 8.48 -5.44 -17.98
C GLY A 101 7.53 -4.26 -17.79
N TRP A 102 7.90 -3.07 -18.28
CA TRP A 102 7.09 -1.85 -18.17
C TRP A 102 5.68 -2.01 -18.77
N PRO A 103 5.41 -2.69 -19.91
CA PRO A 103 4.03 -2.83 -20.40
C PRO A 103 3.18 -3.65 -19.42
N ALA A 104 3.74 -4.71 -18.83
CA ALA A 104 3.02 -5.59 -17.92
C ALA A 104 2.49 -4.85 -16.69
N ILE A 105 3.22 -3.85 -16.19
CA ILE A 105 2.75 -3.05 -15.05
C ILE A 105 1.61 -2.09 -15.44
N PHE A 106 1.57 -1.58 -16.68
CA PHE A 106 0.42 -0.81 -17.20
C PHE A 106 -0.83 -1.69 -17.33
N TYR A 107 -0.70 -2.90 -17.86
CA TYR A 107 -1.82 -3.86 -17.91
C TYR A 107 -2.31 -4.25 -16.50
N ALA A 108 -1.40 -4.42 -15.54
CA ALA A 108 -1.76 -4.70 -14.15
C ALA A 108 -2.51 -3.52 -13.49
N ALA A 109 -2.10 -2.29 -13.80
CA ALA A 109 -2.77 -1.07 -13.36
C ALA A 109 -4.16 -0.91 -14.00
N ALA A 110 -4.29 -1.15 -15.30
CA ALA A 110 -5.56 -1.11 -16.02
C ALA A 110 -6.55 -2.17 -15.52
N ARG A 111 -6.07 -3.36 -15.19
CA ARG A 111 -6.88 -4.40 -14.53
C ARG A 111 -7.35 -4.01 -13.12
N ASN A 112 -6.80 -2.94 -12.54
CA ASN A 112 -7.03 -2.54 -11.16
C ASN A 112 -6.69 -3.64 -10.14
N SER A 113 -5.58 -4.37 -10.37
CA SER A 113 -5.09 -5.40 -9.44
C SER A 113 -3.85 -4.92 -8.67
N PRO A 114 -4.02 -4.34 -7.47
CA PRO A 114 -2.89 -3.86 -6.68
C PRO A 114 -1.96 -5.00 -6.24
N GLU A 115 -2.46 -6.23 -6.15
CA GLU A 115 -1.66 -7.42 -5.80
C GLU A 115 -0.67 -7.79 -6.92
N ILE A 116 -1.11 -7.77 -8.19
CA ILE A 116 -0.24 -8.02 -9.35
C ILE A 116 0.77 -6.87 -9.51
N VAL A 117 0.32 -5.61 -9.37
CA VAL A 117 1.21 -4.45 -9.40
C VAL A 117 2.30 -4.58 -8.32
N SER A 118 1.92 -4.91 -7.09
CA SER A 118 2.88 -5.11 -5.99
C SER A 118 3.90 -6.21 -6.28
N TYR A 119 3.48 -7.30 -6.91
CA TYR A 119 4.36 -8.41 -7.26
C TYR A 119 5.35 -8.01 -8.38
N LEU A 120 4.87 -7.39 -9.46
CA LEU A 120 5.73 -6.93 -10.56
C LEU A 120 6.79 -5.93 -10.09
N LEU A 121 6.43 -5.04 -9.17
CA LEU A 121 7.35 -4.08 -8.56
C LEU A 121 8.50 -4.73 -7.77
N GLN A 122 8.33 -5.96 -7.28
CA GLN A 122 9.42 -6.69 -6.60
C GLN A 122 10.56 -7.07 -7.55
N HIS A 123 10.34 -7.00 -8.86
CA HIS A 123 11.33 -7.30 -9.89
C HIS A 123 12.12 -6.08 -10.38
N ASN A 124 12.12 -4.96 -9.63
CA ASN A 124 12.88 -3.73 -9.93
C ASN A 124 12.56 -3.11 -11.30
N ILE A 125 11.28 -3.08 -11.67
CA ILE A 125 10.81 -2.35 -12.86
C ILE A 125 11.04 -0.85 -12.62
N ASP A 126 11.71 -0.18 -13.57
CA ASP A 126 11.86 1.27 -13.51
C ASP A 126 10.53 1.97 -13.86
N LEU A 127 10.12 2.92 -13.01
CA LEU A 127 8.81 3.59 -13.10
C LEU A 127 8.92 5.06 -13.50
N GLU A 128 10.12 5.62 -13.49
CA GLU A 128 10.35 7.05 -13.71
C GLU A 128 10.56 7.46 -15.17
N PRO A 129 11.23 6.70 -16.06
CA PRO A 129 11.45 7.17 -17.41
C PRO A 129 10.15 7.15 -18.22
N LEU A 130 9.90 8.25 -18.94
CA LEU A 130 8.91 8.25 -20.01
C LEU A 130 9.39 7.30 -21.10
N HIS A 131 8.59 6.30 -21.43
CA HIS A 131 8.87 5.47 -22.59
C HIS A 131 8.49 6.23 -23.86
N SER A 132 9.30 6.14 -24.91
CA SER A 132 9.06 6.80 -26.20
C SER A 132 7.70 6.40 -26.80
N GLU A 133 7.28 5.16 -26.53
CA GLU A 133 5.99 4.61 -26.97
C GLU A 133 4.83 4.99 -26.04
N PHE A 134 5.12 5.47 -24.82
CA PHE A 134 4.15 5.71 -23.78
C PHE A 134 4.50 7.00 -23.00
N PRO A 135 4.14 8.18 -23.53
CA PRO A 135 4.57 9.47 -23.00
C PRO A 135 3.75 9.92 -21.76
N ILE A 136 3.27 8.98 -20.95
CA ILE A 136 2.57 9.23 -19.69
C ILE A 136 3.11 8.33 -18.59
N LEU A 137 3.33 8.90 -17.41
CA LEU A 137 3.85 8.15 -16.27
C LEU A 137 2.78 7.21 -15.70
N LEU A 138 3.21 6.06 -15.18
CA LEU A 138 2.33 5.01 -14.66
C LEU A 138 1.32 5.49 -13.61
N LEU A 139 1.76 6.37 -12.71
CA LEU A 139 0.87 6.96 -11.70
C LEU A 139 -0.23 7.81 -12.34
N ALA A 140 0.12 8.64 -13.33
CA ALA A 140 -0.85 9.46 -14.03
C ALA A 140 -1.81 8.62 -14.89
N PHE A 141 -1.29 7.58 -15.54
CA PHE A 141 -2.10 6.61 -16.26
C PHE A 141 -3.15 5.97 -15.35
N ALA A 142 -2.76 5.47 -14.17
CA ALA A 142 -3.70 4.83 -13.25
C ALA A 142 -4.84 5.78 -12.81
N ILE A 143 -4.54 7.07 -12.62
CA ILE A 143 -5.50 8.10 -12.24
C ILE A 143 -6.46 8.39 -13.40
N ILE A 144 -5.93 8.64 -14.60
CA ILE A 144 -6.73 8.95 -15.80
C ILE A 144 -7.60 7.75 -16.20
N TYR A 145 -7.02 6.54 -16.22
CA TYR A 145 -7.72 5.32 -16.59
C TYR A 145 -8.90 5.04 -15.64
N GLY A 146 -8.71 5.20 -14.33
CA GLY A 146 -9.80 5.05 -13.36
C GLY A 146 -10.96 6.01 -13.58
N HIS A 147 -10.67 7.24 -14.02
CA HIS A 147 -11.70 8.21 -14.39
C HIS A 147 -12.44 7.82 -15.67
N LEU A 148 -11.71 7.45 -16.73
CA LEU A 148 -12.28 7.11 -18.04
C LEU A 148 -13.18 5.87 -17.98
N GLU A 149 -12.76 4.86 -17.23
CA GLU A 149 -13.50 3.59 -17.11
C GLU A 149 -14.45 3.58 -15.88
N ALA A 150 -14.53 4.68 -15.13
CA ALA A 150 -15.33 4.80 -13.90
C ALA A 150 -15.02 3.71 -12.84
N ILE A 151 -13.74 3.38 -12.67
CA ILE A 151 -13.23 2.37 -11.72
C ILE A 151 -12.38 3.06 -10.65
N ASP A 152 -12.55 2.66 -9.38
CA ASP A 152 -11.69 3.14 -8.30
C ASP A 152 -10.28 2.52 -8.37
N THR A 153 -9.33 3.25 -8.94
CA THR A 153 -7.91 2.89 -9.02
C THR A 153 -7.08 3.41 -7.84
N SER A 154 -7.72 3.97 -6.80
CA SER A 154 -7.03 4.57 -5.64
C SER A 154 -6.09 3.57 -4.95
N ARG A 155 -6.45 2.28 -4.93
CA ARG A 155 -5.60 1.23 -4.36
C ARG A 155 -4.32 1.01 -5.16
N VAL A 156 -4.39 1.05 -6.49
CA VAL A 156 -3.22 0.95 -7.37
C VAL A 156 -2.34 2.19 -7.20
N ALA A 157 -2.90 3.39 -7.24
CA ALA A 157 -2.16 4.63 -7.01
C ALA A 157 -1.41 4.63 -5.68
N LYS A 158 -2.04 4.14 -4.59
CA LYS A 158 -1.37 3.94 -3.30
C LYS A 158 -0.17 3.01 -3.39
N VAL A 159 -0.32 1.85 -4.05
CA VAL A 159 0.77 0.86 -4.21
C VAL A 159 1.95 1.50 -4.94
N LEU A 160 1.71 2.31 -5.97
CA LEU A 160 2.75 2.99 -6.72
C LEU A 160 3.51 4.02 -5.86
N LEU A 161 2.78 4.86 -5.12
CA LEU A 161 3.40 5.83 -4.19
C LEU A 161 4.23 5.13 -3.11
N VAL A 162 3.68 4.04 -2.59
CA VAL A 162 4.32 3.16 -1.62
C VAL A 162 5.57 2.46 -2.18
N ALA A 163 5.62 2.23 -3.49
CA ALA A 163 6.77 1.66 -4.18
C ALA A 163 7.90 2.68 -4.42
N GLY A 164 7.68 3.94 -4.08
CA GLY A 164 8.68 5.02 -4.21
C GLY A 164 8.46 5.95 -5.40
N VAL A 165 7.34 5.84 -6.12
CA VAL A 165 7.00 6.83 -7.15
C VAL A 165 6.87 8.21 -6.50
N ASP A 166 7.67 9.17 -6.98
CA ASP A 166 7.61 10.54 -6.48
C ASP A 166 6.26 11.18 -6.83
N PRO A 167 5.43 11.61 -5.87
CA PRO A 167 4.16 12.28 -6.14
C PRO A 167 4.33 13.60 -6.89
N LYS A 168 5.51 14.22 -6.88
CA LYS A 168 5.83 15.44 -7.65
C LYS A 168 5.91 15.19 -9.16
N THR A 169 5.83 13.93 -9.59
CA THR A 169 5.54 13.58 -10.99
C THR A 169 4.18 14.14 -11.43
N ILE A 170 3.22 14.26 -10.52
CA ILE A 170 1.96 14.96 -10.75
C ILE A 170 2.14 16.44 -10.33
N PRO A 171 1.72 17.41 -11.16
CA PRO A 171 1.83 18.83 -10.82
C PRO A 171 1.26 19.15 -9.43
N ILE A 172 2.08 19.81 -8.58
CA ILE A 172 1.81 20.01 -7.15
C ILE A 172 0.48 20.74 -6.93
N ASP A 173 0.23 21.75 -7.74
CA ASP A 173 -0.95 22.60 -7.71
C ASP A 173 -2.27 21.79 -7.84
N MET A 174 -2.24 20.65 -8.54
CA MET A 174 -3.42 19.82 -8.76
C MET A 174 -3.88 19.06 -7.51
N TRP A 175 -2.98 18.83 -6.55
CA TRP A 175 -3.30 18.10 -5.32
C TRP A 175 -3.13 18.92 -4.03
N THR A 176 -2.52 20.11 -4.09
CA THR A 176 -2.55 21.06 -2.96
C THR A 176 -3.77 21.98 -2.98
N ASN A 177 -4.20 22.44 -4.15
CA ASN A 177 -5.32 23.39 -4.32
C ASN A 177 -6.46 22.78 -5.16
N TYR A 178 -6.69 21.47 -5.00
CA TYR A 178 -7.64 20.71 -5.82
C TYR A 178 -9.04 21.35 -5.93
N LEU A 179 -9.57 21.89 -4.82
CA LEU A 179 -10.90 22.54 -4.81
C LEU A 179 -10.95 23.85 -5.61
N GLU A 180 -9.84 24.59 -5.68
CA GLU A 180 -9.73 25.81 -6.49
C GLU A 180 -9.53 25.45 -7.97
N LEU A 181 -8.73 24.43 -8.25
CA LEU A 181 -8.47 23.92 -9.61
C LEU A 181 -9.77 23.48 -10.32
N LEU A 182 -10.67 22.78 -9.62
CA LEU A 182 -11.97 22.38 -10.20
C LEU A 182 -12.82 23.58 -10.62
N ARG A 183 -12.76 24.68 -9.85
CA ARG A 183 -13.49 25.92 -10.13
C ARG A 183 -12.88 26.66 -11.32
N GLU A 184 -11.55 26.65 -11.45
CA GLU A 184 -10.85 27.25 -12.58
C GLU A 184 -11.07 26.48 -13.90
N VAL A 185 -11.07 25.14 -13.86
CA VAL A 185 -11.40 24.29 -15.02
C VAL A 185 -12.83 24.52 -15.49
N ALA A 186 -13.77 24.77 -14.58
CA ALA A 186 -15.16 25.07 -14.93
C ALA A 186 -15.34 26.44 -15.60
N ASN A 187 -14.46 27.42 -15.33
CA ASN A 187 -14.64 28.82 -15.74
C ASN A 187 -13.77 29.26 -16.95
N SER A 188 -12.91 28.38 -17.48
CA SER A 188 -12.14 28.54 -18.73
C SER A 188 -11.53 29.92 -19.02
N SER A 189 -10.42 30.23 -18.34
CA SER A 189 -9.17 30.55 -19.03
C SER A 189 -8.05 30.10 -18.12
N ALA A 190 -7.42 28.97 -18.46
CA ALA A 190 -6.37 28.37 -17.65
C ALA A 190 -5.17 29.33 -17.62
N LYS A 191 -5.15 30.26 -16.66
CA LYS A 191 -3.90 30.91 -16.25
C LYS A 191 -3.03 29.79 -15.71
N THR A 192 -2.01 29.45 -16.47
CA THR A 192 -0.99 28.48 -16.12
C THR A 192 -0.34 28.92 -14.81
N LEU A 193 -0.81 28.42 -13.67
CA LEU A 193 -0.06 28.52 -12.43
C LEU A 193 1.16 27.61 -12.62
N GLY A 194 2.26 28.22 -13.08
CA GLY A 194 3.49 27.53 -13.40
C GLY A 194 4.10 26.91 -12.15
N SER A 195 3.71 25.68 -11.82
CA SER A 195 4.53 24.83 -10.95
C SER A 195 5.73 24.38 -11.77
N SER A 196 6.78 25.19 -11.74
CA SER A 196 8.10 24.90 -12.29
C SER A 196 8.75 23.77 -11.48
N ASN A 197 8.28 22.54 -11.68
CA ASN A 197 8.96 21.36 -11.15
C ASN A 197 9.38 20.48 -12.33
N SER A 198 10.69 20.24 -12.46
CA SER A 198 11.27 19.48 -13.58
C SER A 198 10.64 18.09 -13.76
N LYS A 199 10.16 17.46 -12.67
CA LYS A 199 9.56 16.13 -12.67
C LYS A 199 8.15 16.05 -13.28
N SER A 200 7.40 17.15 -13.32
CA SER A 200 6.05 17.20 -13.90
C SER A 200 6.03 17.72 -15.34
N ALA A 201 7.19 17.82 -15.99
CA ALA A 201 7.33 18.36 -17.36
C ALA A 201 6.58 17.56 -18.43
N TRP A 202 6.28 16.28 -18.16
CA TRP A 202 5.47 15.43 -19.03
C TRP A 202 4.01 15.90 -19.16
N CYS A 203 3.49 16.60 -18.14
CA CYS A 203 2.11 17.06 -18.09
C CYS A 203 1.91 18.30 -18.98
N LYS A 204 1.82 18.06 -20.29
CA LYS A 204 1.57 19.08 -21.31
C LYS A 204 0.19 19.72 -21.13
N PRO A 205 -0.03 20.95 -21.65
CA PRO A 205 -1.33 21.62 -21.60
C PRO A 205 -2.50 20.81 -22.19
N SER A 206 -2.23 19.88 -23.11
CA SER A 206 -3.24 18.98 -23.68
C SER A 206 -3.76 17.92 -22.70
N ILE A 207 -2.90 17.38 -21.83
CA ILE A 207 -3.24 16.28 -20.91
C ILE A 207 -3.76 16.81 -19.57
N ARG A 208 -3.26 17.99 -19.18
CA ARG A 208 -3.55 18.65 -17.91
C ARG A 208 -5.05 18.73 -17.57
N PRO A 209 -5.97 19.11 -18.48
CA PRO A 209 -7.41 19.14 -18.19
C PRO A 209 -8.00 17.75 -17.88
N THR A 210 -7.58 16.72 -18.62
CA THR A 210 -8.04 15.33 -18.38
C THR A 210 -7.55 14.83 -17.03
N LEU A 211 -6.27 15.06 -16.71
CA LEU A 211 -5.71 14.71 -15.41
C LEU A 211 -6.40 15.44 -14.25
N ALA A 212 -6.66 16.74 -14.41
CA ALA A 212 -7.36 17.56 -13.43
C ALA A 212 -8.78 17.04 -13.12
N LYS A 213 -9.54 16.63 -14.15
CA LYS A 213 -10.87 16.01 -14.00
C LYS A 213 -10.82 14.61 -13.37
N SER A 214 -9.70 13.91 -13.53
CA SER A 214 -9.53 12.54 -13.05
C SER A 214 -9.14 12.47 -11.57
N LEU A 215 -8.48 13.51 -11.07
CA LEU A 215 -8.15 13.65 -9.66
C LEU A 215 -9.42 13.83 -8.82
N HIS A 216 -9.44 13.27 -7.62
CA HIS A 216 -10.55 13.38 -6.67
C HIS A 216 -10.04 13.19 -5.24
N LEU A 217 -10.90 13.36 -4.23
CA LEU A 217 -10.49 13.45 -2.81
C LEU A 217 -9.66 12.25 -2.32
N THR A 218 -9.89 11.06 -2.86
CA THR A 218 -9.10 9.87 -2.53
C THR A 218 -7.64 10.03 -2.96
N HIS A 219 -7.33 10.80 -4.01
CA HIS A 219 -5.97 11.08 -4.46
C HIS A 219 -5.18 12.02 -3.53
N ARG A 220 -5.75 12.45 -2.38
CA ARG A 220 -5.00 13.13 -1.30
C ARG A 220 -3.81 12.31 -0.80
N TYR A 221 -3.74 11.01 -1.09
CA TYR A 221 -2.51 10.23 -0.86
C TYR A 221 -1.29 10.78 -1.62
N LEU A 222 -1.45 11.53 -2.72
CA LEU A 222 -0.34 12.25 -3.37
C LEU A 222 0.31 13.25 -2.39
N HIS A 223 -0.51 14.08 -1.74
CA HIS A 223 -0.07 14.99 -0.69
C HIS A 223 0.53 14.25 0.50
N LEU A 224 -0.07 13.12 0.90
CA LEU A 224 0.44 12.31 2.01
C LEU A 224 1.80 11.71 1.66
N ALA A 225 1.96 11.20 0.44
CA ALA A 225 3.17 10.57 -0.05
C ALA A 225 4.34 11.55 -0.13
N ASP A 226 4.08 12.80 -0.54
CA ASP A 226 5.11 13.84 -0.61
C ASP A 226 5.68 14.15 0.78
N ASN A 227 4.82 14.03 1.79
CA ASN A 227 5.19 14.26 3.16
C ASN A 227 5.70 13.00 3.88
N LEU A 228 5.67 11.80 3.26
CA LEU A 228 6.19 10.59 3.87
C LEU A 228 7.71 10.74 4.02
N HIS A 229 8.16 10.81 5.27
CA HIS A 229 9.58 10.71 5.53
C HIS A 229 10.01 9.27 5.27
N ASN A 230 10.96 9.07 4.37
CA ASN A 230 11.56 7.75 4.17
C ASN A 230 12.06 7.21 5.52
N PRO A 231 11.86 5.92 5.79
CA PRO A 231 12.38 5.28 7.00
C PRO A 231 13.89 5.53 7.09
N SER A 232 14.39 5.76 8.31
CA SER A 232 15.84 5.97 8.50
C SER A 232 16.62 4.77 7.97
N SER A 233 17.85 4.97 7.50
CA SER A 233 18.68 3.89 6.93
C SER A 233 18.81 2.69 7.89
N ARG A 234 18.90 2.96 9.20
CA ARG A 234 18.89 1.94 10.25
C ARG A 234 17.56 1.17 10.32
N MET A 235 16.44 1.87 10.24
CA MET A 235 15.11 1.23 10.22
C MET A 235 14.95 0.35 8.97
N PHE A 236 15.38 0.83 7.82
CA PHE A 236 15.32 0.08 6.56
C PHE A 236 16.19 -1.18 6.60
N GLN A 237 17.39 -1.11 7.19
CA GLN A 237 18.24 -2.28 7.41
C GLN A 237 17.58 -3.33 8.31
N ILE A 238 16.98 -2.90 9.43
CA ILE A 238 16.23 -3.81 10.33
C ILE A 238 15.04 -4.42 9.60
N ALA A 239 14.30 -3.63 8.83
CA ALA A 239 13.17 -4.09 8.04
C ALA A 239 13.58 -5.15 7.02
N LYS A 240 14.66 -4.91 6.27
CA LYS A 240 15.20 -5.87 5.31
C LYS A 240 15.68 -7.16 5.99
N ALA A 241 16.38 -7.04 7.11
CA ALA A 241 16.90 -8.20 7.86
C ALA A 241 15.80 -9.12 8.42
N ASN A 242 14.61 -8.57 8.68
CA ASN A 242 13.47 -9.31 9.23
C ASN A 242 12.35 -9.54 8.20
N MET A 243 12.57 -9.23 6.91
CA MET A 243 11.56 -9.32 5.84
C MET A 243 10.28 -8.49 6.12
N MET A 244 10.42 -7.38 6.84
CA MET A 244 9.33 -6.48 7.24
C MET A 244 9.35 -5.16 6.47
N VAL A 245 9.92 -5.11 5.26
CA VAL A 245 9.98 -3.88 4.46
C VAL A 245 8.60 -3.28 4.26
N GLU A 246 7.58 -4.14 4.14
CA GLU A 246 6.20 -3.69 3.97
C GLU A 246 5.65 -2.90 5.17
N LEU A 247 6.19 -3.11 6.37
CA LEU A 247 5.81 -2.37 7.59
C LEU A 247 6.12 -0.87 7.47
N THR A 248 7.12 -0.48 6.65
CA THR A 248 7.45 0.93 6.38
C THR A 248 6.31 1.67 5.67
N LYS A 249 5.39 0.93 5.05
CA LYS A 249 4.32 1.44 4.19
C LYS A 249 3.00 1.70 4.93
N ILE A 250 2.89 1.28 6.21
CA ILE A 250 1.70 1.50 7.07
C ILE A 250 1.18 2.94 7.07
N PRO A 251 2.03 3.99 7.18
CA PRO A 251 1.58 5.38 7.20
C PRO A 251 0.84 5.81 5.93
N CYS A 252 1.02 5.10 4.81
CA CYS A 252 0.36 5.36 3.54
C CYS A 252 -1.07 4.80 3.48
N PHE A 253 -1.41 3.83 4.33
CA PHE A 253 -2.72 3.16 4.28
C PHE A 253 -3.81 3.91 5.06
N LEU A 254 -3.44 4.80 6.00
CA LEU A 254 -4.39 5.51 6.87
C LEU A 254 -4.28 7.03 6.74
N ILE A 255 -5.33 7.65 6.19
CA ILE A 255 -5.45 9.11 6.15
C ILE A 255 -5.63 9.63 7.58
N GLY A 256 -4.92 10.71 7.93
CA GLY A 256 -5.11 11.44 9.19
C GLY A 256 -4.53 10.77 10.43
N GLN A 257 -4.07 9.52 10.35
CA GLN A 257 -3.52 8.77 11.49
C GLN A 257 -2.00 8.66 11.48
N ARG A 258 -1.30 9.52 10.75
CA ARG A 258 0.13 9.34 10.44
C ARG A 258 1.02 9.28 11.68
N ALA A 259 0.80 10.18 12.65
CA ALA A 259 1.59 10.22 13.87
C ALA A 259 1.47 8.90 14.65
N VAL A 260 0.26 8.33 14.67
CA VAL A 260 -0.07 7.07 15.35
C VAL A 260 0.50 5.87 14.58
N ALA A 261 0.36 5.87 13.25
CA ALA A 261 0.93 4.84 12.38
C ALA A 261 2.46 4.75 12.55
N ASN A 262 3.15 5.90 12.56
CA ASN A 262 4.60 5.97 12.81
C ASN A 262 4.99 5.47 14.20
N LEU A 263 4.19 5.81 15.21
CA LEU A 263 4.39 5.38 16.59
C LEU A 263 4.26 3.86 16.72
N VAL A 264 3.18 3.28 16.17
CA VAL A 264 2.95 1.83 16.14
C VAL A 264 4.08 1.12 15.40
N MET A 265 4.43 1.61 14.20
CA MET A 265 5.54 1.07 13.40
C MET A 265 6.85 1.03 14.20
N LYS A 266 7.22 2.13 14.87
CA LYS A 266 8.44 2.21 15.68
C LYS A 266 8.48 1.18 16.79
N HIS A 267 7.36 0.96 17.49
CA HIS A 267 7.30 0.01 18.60
C HIS A 267 7.30 -1.45 18.13
N VAL A 268 6.60 -1.75 17.03
CA VAL A 268 6.61 -3.08 16.42
C VAL A 268 8.02 -3.44 15.96
N TYR A 269 8.73 -2.51 15.29
CA TYR A 269 10.14 -2.72 14.93
C TYR A 269 11.03 -2.96 16.13
N ALA A 270 10.90 -2.13 17.18
CA ALA A 270 11.70 -2.29 18.39
C ALA A 270 11.46 -3.66 19.05
N HIS A 271 10.20 -4.06 19.18
CA HIS A 271 9.82 -5.34 19.77
C HIS A 271 10.42 -6.53 19.01
N ILE A 272 10.30 -6.53 17.68
CA ILE A 272 10.79 -7.62 16.82
C ILE A 272 12.33 -7.62 16.77
N ALA A 273 12.96 -6.46 16.65
CA ALA A 273 14.42 -6.35 16.61
C ALA A 273 15.08 -6.77 17.93
N LEU A 274 14.42 -6.52 19.06
CA LEU A 274 14.90 -6.94 20.38
C LEU A 274 14.67 -8.44 20.66
N LYS A 275 13.98 -9.16 19.78
CA LYS A 275 13.62 -10.58 19.97
C LYS A 275 12.99 -10.84 21.34
N SER A 276 12.09 -9.94 21.74
CA SER A 276 11.41 -10.05 23.03
C SER A 276 10.75 -11.42 23.19
N SER A 277 10.94 -12.05 24.34
CA SER A 277 10.34 -13.34 24.68
C SER A 277 8.96 -13.23 25.31
N SER A 278 8.45 -12.01 25.48
CA SER A 278 7.10 -11.73 25.96
C SER A 278 6.20 -11.22 24.83
N PRO A 279 4.88 -11.48 24.87
CA PRO A 279 3.93 -10.90 23.93
C PRO A 279 3.92 -9.36 23.95
N TYR A 280 3.48 -8.73 22.86
CA TYR A 280 3.34 -7.28 22.77
C TYR A 280 1.88 -6.87 22.71
N VAL A 281 1.40 -6.08 23.67
CA VAL A 281 0.01 -5.64 23.76
C VAL A 281 -0.11 -4.16 23.40
N MET A 282 -0.95 -3.88 22.41
CA MET A 282 -1.30 -2.53 21.97
C MET A 282 -2.78 -2.28 22.18
N ALA A 283 -3.13 -1.10 22.66
CA ALA A 283 -4.51 -0.66 22.74
C ALA A 283 -4.75 0.45 21.72
N PHE A 284 -5.66 0.23 20.78
CA PHE A 284 -6.02 1.20 19.74
C PHE A 284 -7.26 1.96 20.20
N ALA A 285 -7.09 3.15 20.78
CA ALA A 285 -8.17 4.00 21.26
C ALA A 285 -8.60 5.02 20.20
N GLY A 286 -9.90 5.28 20.12
CA GLY A 286 -10.44 6.33 19.26
C GLY A 286 -11.96 6.17 19.06
N PRO A 287 -12.68 7.19 18.59
CA PRO A 287 -14.10 7.04 18.27
C PRO A 287 -14.33 6.01 17.16
N SER A 288 -15.59 5.60 16.96
CA SER A 288 -15.95 4.71 15.85
C SER A 288 -15.61 5.36 14.51
N GLY A 289 -15.25 4.56 13.50
CA GLY A 289 -14.89 5.06 12.16
C GLY A 289 -13.47 5.65 12.02
N HIS A 290 -12.69 5.75 13.10
CA HIS A 290 -11.36 6.37 13.07
C HIS A 290 -10.21 5.47 12.57
N GLY A 291 -10.54 4.33 11.94
CA GLY A 291 -9.54 3.46 11.32
C GLY A 291 -8.81 2.49 12.25
N LYS A 292 -9.33 2.18 13.45
CA LYS A 292 -8.71 1.24 14.40
C LYS A 292 -8.51 -0.15 13.78
N THR A 293 -9.60 -0.74 13.30
CA THR A 293 -9.58 -2.06 12.66
C THR A 293 -8.81 -2.04 11.34
N GLU A 294 -8.85 -0.91 10.63
CA GLU A 294 -8.09 -0.73 9.39
C GLU A 294 -6.57 -0.71 9.64
N LEU A 295 -6.13 -0.06 10.72
CA LEU A 295 -4.73 -0.10 11.15
C LEU A 295 -4.29 -1.51 11.52
N THR A 296 -5.12 -2.25 12.26
CA THR A 296 -4.85 -3.66 12.59
C THR A 296 -4.70 -4.51 11.33
N ARG A 297 -5.61 -4.35 10.37
CA ARG A 297 -5.60 -5.07 9.10
C ARG A 297 -4.36 -4.72 8.26
N ALA A 298 -4.03 -3.43 8.16
CA ALA A 298 -2.86 -2.94 7.44
C ALA A 298 -1.56 -3.46 8.06
N LEU A 299 -1.46 -3.47 9.40
CA LEU A 299 -0.32 -4.00 10.13
C LEU A 299 -0.15 -5.51 9.91
N GLY A 300 -1.26 -6.24 9.97
CA GLY A 300 -1.38 -7.64 9.62
C GLY A 300 -0.82 -8.00 8.25
N LYS A 301 -1.37 -7.34 7.23
CA LYS A 301 -0.95 -7.50 5.83
C LYS A 301 0.53 -7.17 5.64
N SER A 302 1.03 -6.14 6.31
CA SER A 302 2.42 -5.66 6.17
C SER A 302 3.45 -6.60 6.81
N LEU A 303 3.08 -7.35 7.86
CA LEU A 303 3.97 -8.37 8.44
C LEU A 303 3.91 -9.70 7.67
N SER A 304 3.08 -9.81 6.63
CA SER A 304 2.79 -11.08 5.94
C SER A 304 2.34 -12.20 6.90
N VAL A 305 1.71 -11.82 8.02
CA VAL A 305 1.20 -12.76 9.02
C VAL A 305 -0.32 -12.85 8.91
N LYS A 306 -0.86 -14.06 9.14
CA LYS A 306 -2.31 -14.22 9.20
C LYS A 306 -2.84 -13.36 10.36
N THR A 307 -3.74 -12.44 10.02
CA THR A 307 -4.41 -11.59 11.01
C THR A 307 -5.69 -12.27 11.43
N THR A 308 -5.72 -12.77 12.66
CA THR A 308 -6.95 -13.31 13.24
C THR A 308 -7.67 -12.21 13.99
N VAL A 309 -8.81 -11.77 13.46
CA VAL A 309 -9.78 -11.00 14.24
C VAL A 309 -10.59 -12.02 15.01
N ILE A 310 -10.35 -12.11 16.32
CA ILE A 310 -10.95 -13.13 17.17
C ILE A 310 -12.11 -12.49 17.90
N ASP A 311 -13.32 -13.01 17.68
CA ASP A 311 -14.41 -12.88 18.63
C ASP A 311 -14.17 -13.89 19.76
N CYS A 312 -13.26 -13.53 20.68
CA CYS A 312 -12.72 -14.24 21.86
C CYS A 312 -12.64 -15.80 21.93
N ALA A 313 -12.81 -16.59 20.84
CA ALA A 313 -13.03 -18.04 20.92
C ALA A 313 -12.12 -18.95 20.07
N SER A 314 -11.11 -18.44 19.34
CA SER A 314 -10.36 -19.25 18.34
C SER A 314 -8.84 -18.95 18.19
N CYS A 315 -8.05 -19.12 19.25
CA CYS A 315 -6.58 -18.85 19.24
C CYS A 315 -5.65 -20.01 18.80
N CYS A 316 -6.13 -21.19 18.42
CA CYS A 316 -5.28 -22.41 18.41
C CYS A 316 -4.35 -22.61 17.19
N ASP A 317 -4.44 -21.79 16.15
CA ASP A 317 -3.87 -22.13 14.83
C ASP A 317 -2.40 -21.72 14.62
N HIS A 318 -1.72 -21.03 15.55
CA HIS A 318 -0.41 -20.38 15.29
C HIS A 318 0.58 -20.48 16.46
N ASN A 319 1.03 -21.70 16.76
CA ASN A 319 1.96 -21.95 17.86
C ASN A 319 3.40 -21.52 17.53
N GLY A 320 3.95 -20.54 18.26
CA GLY A 320 5.37 -20.16 18.17
C GLY A 320 5.77 -19.26 16.99
N GLU A 321 4.79 -18.85 16.18
CA GLU A 321 4.96 -17.98 15.01
C GLU A 321 4.57 -16.51 15.32
N LEU A 322 5.16 -15.58 14.56
CA LEU A 322 4.76 -14.17 14.62
C LEU A 322 3.32 -14.06 14.13
N SER A 323 2.46 -13.50 14.96
CA SER A 323 1.02 -13.41 14.68
C SER A 323 0.45 -12.10 15.20
N ILE A 324 -0.61 -11.62 14.55
CA ILE A 324 -1.39 -10.47 15.02
C ILE A 324 -2.78 -10.95 15.41
N VAL A 325 -3.14 -10.72 16.67
CA VAL A 325 -4.45 -11.06 17.22
C VAL A 325 -5.19 -9.79 17.58
N CYS A 326 -6.33 -9.57 16.94
CA CYS A 326 -7.22 -8.46 17.24
C CYS A 326 -8.37 -8.93 18.14
N LEU A 327 -8.45 -8.37 19.35
CA LEU A 327 -9.54 -8.61 20.31
C LEU A 327 -10.64 -7.58 20.11
N ASP A 328 -11.46 -7.77 19.07
CA ASP A 328 -12.55 -6.83 18.80
C ASP A 328 -13.58 -6.86 19.93
N LYS A 329 -14.20 -5.70 20.22
CA LYS A 329 -15.19 -5.52 21.29
C LYS A 329 -14.73 -5.99 22.68
N PHE A 330 -13.43 -6.04 22.96
CA PHE A 330 -12.89 -6.41 24.28
C PHE A 330 -13.53 -5.64 25.44
N GLY A 331 -13.88 -4.36 25.25
CA GLY A 331 -14.58 -3.57 26.27
C GLY A 331 -15.96 -4.09 26.70
N LYS A 332 -16.55 -5.05 25.95
CA LYS A 332 -17.85 -5.67 26.22
C LYS A 332 -17.74 -7.06 26.85
N THR A 333 -16.54 -7.60 27.06
CA THR A 333 -16.34 -8.94 27.64
C THR A 333 -16.52 -8.92 29.16
N ASN A 334 -16.87 -10.07 29.75
CA ASN A 334 -16.95 -10.24 31.21
C ASN A 334 -15.54 -10.30 31.85
N GLN A 335 -15.46 -10.22 33.18
CA GLN A 335 -14.18 -10.20 33.89
C GLN A 335 -13.41 -11.52 33.73
N GLU A 336 -14.10 -12.66 33.72
CA GLU A 336 -13.49 -13.99 33.56
C GLU A 336 -12.68 -14.12 32.25
N VAL A 337 -13.22 -13.61 31.13
CA VAL A 337 -12.51 -13.61 29.85
C VAL A 337 -11.27 -12.71 29.92
N ARG A 338 -11.35 -11.56 30.60
CA ARG A 338 -10.21 -10.65 30.76
C ARG A 338 -9.11 -11.28 31.59
N ASP A 339 -9.48 -11.96 32.68
CA ASP A 339 -8.54 -12.64 33.56
C ASP A 339 -7.84 -13.80 32.84
N ALA A 340 -8.58 -14.57 32.03
CA ALA A 340 -8.00 -15.61 31.18
C ALA A 340 -6.97 -15.05 30.17
N LEU A 341 -7.25 -13.86 29.63
CA LEU A 341 -6.36 -13.18 28.68
C LEU A 341 -5.11 -12.59 29.36
N LEU A 342 -5.11 -12.36 30.67
CA LEU A 342 -3.90 -11.89 31.39
C LEU A 342 -2.76 -12.89 31.26
N LEU A 343 -3.04 -14.18 31.39
CA LEU A 343 -2.03 -15.24 31.30
C LEU A 343 -1.34 -15.23 29.92
N VAL A 344 -2.14 -15.13 28.87
CA VAL A 344 -1.67 -15.18 27.47
C VAL A 344 -0.97 -13.88 27.08
N THR A 345 -1.39 -12.73 27.62
CA THR A 345 -0.76 -11.43 27.34
C THR A 345 0.52 -11.18 28.15
N GLU A 346 0.72 -11.89 29.26
CA GLU A 346 1.91 -11.77 30.11
C GLU A 346 2.98 -12.81 29.77
N SER A 347 2.63 -14.09 29.88
CA SER A 347 3.60 -15.19 29.70
C SER A 347 3.75 -15.61 28.23
N GLY A 348 2.70 -15.37 27.45
CA GLY A 348 2.57 -15.90 26.09
C GLY A 348 2.22 -17.39 26.03
N ASP A 349 2.47 -18.17 27.08
CA ASP A 349 2.23 -19.61 27.04
C ASP A 349 0.92 -19.97 27.72
N TYR A 350 0.10 -20.81 27.07
CA TYR A 350 -1.11 -21.36 27.69
C TYR A 350 -1.43 -22.75 27.15
N VAL A 351 -2.23 -23.50 27.92
CA VAL A 351 -2.73 -24.81 27.49
C VAL A 351 -4.16 -24.65 26.98
N ALA A 352 -4.37 -24.92 25.70
CA ALA A 352 -5.68 -24.85 25.08
C ALA A 352 -6.57 -26.00 25.59
N ARG A 353 -7.60 -25.68 26.36
CA ARG A 353 -8.49 -26.69 26.99
C ARG A 353 -9.19 -27.62 25.98
N ARG A 354 -9.48 -27.14 24.77
CA ARG A 354 -10.19 -27.95 23.75
C ARG A 354 -9.39 -29.15 23.25
N TYR A 355 -8.07 -29.01 23.15
CA TYR A 355 -7.19 -30.02 22.54
C TYR A 355 -6.03 -30.45 23.46
N ASN A 356 -6.01 -29.93 24.69
CA ASN A 356 -4.93 -30.09 25.66
C ASN A 356 -3.53 -29.82 25.09
N THR A 357 -3.46 -28.86 24.17
CA THR A 357 -2.21 -28.53 23.44
C THR A 357 -1.56 -27.32 24.10
N ALA A 358 -0.25 -27.40 24.33
CA ALA A 358 0.55 -26.24 24.73
C ALA A 358 0.69 -25.28 23.53
N VAL A 359 0.28 -24.04 23.72
CA VAL A 359 0.33 -22.97 22.71
C VAL A 359 1.21 -21.85 23.23
N SER A 360 2.15 -21.40 22.39
CA SER A 360 3.02 -20.27 22.66
C SER A 360 2.66 -19.08 21.77
N CYS A 361 2.21 -18.01 22.42
CA CYS A 361 1.89 -16.68 21.89
C CYS A 361 2.98 -15.65 22.23
N LYS A 362 4.20 -16.08 22.57
CA LYS A 362 5.32 -15.17 22.92
C LYS A 362 5.68 -14.20 21.81
N LYS A 363 5.48 -14.61 20.56
CA LYS A 363 5.69 -13.77 19.37
C LYS A 363 4.39 -13.13 18.87
N THR A 364 3.33 -13.14 19.66
CA THR A 364 2.04 -12.58 19.27
C THR A 364 1.95 -11.11 19.65
N ILE A 365 1.53 -10.30 18.67
CA ILE A 365 1.15 -8.91 18.87
C ILE A 365 -0.36 -8.85 19.09
N TRP A 366 -0.77 -8.52 20.31
CA TRP A 366 -2.15 -8.37 20.73
C TRP A 366 -2.62 -6.94 20.50
N ILE A 367 -3.75 -6.77 19.81
CA ILE A 367 -4.34 -5.47 19.52
C ILE A 367 -5.74 -5.41 20.10
N VAL A 368 -5.96 -4.42 20.97
CA VAL A 368 -7.23 -4.19 21.65
C VAL A 368 -7.84 -2.89 21.14
N PRO A 369 -8.70 -2.93 20.10
CA PRO A 369 -9.45 -1.76 19.67
C PRO A 369 -10.48 -1.36 20.73
N THR A 370 -10.55 -0.07 21.05
CA THR A 370 -11.49 0.47 22.03
C THR A 370 -11.96 1.88 21.69
N ASN A 371 -13.13 2.23 22.19
CA ASN A 371 -13.66 3.59 22.15
C ASN A 371 -13.35 4.39 23.43
N PHE A 372 -12.67 3.78 24.41
CA PHE A 372 -12.22 4.48 25.62
C PHE A 372 -11.14 5.51 25.28
N GLY A 373 -11.07 6.59 26.05
CA GLY A 373 -10.18 7.72 25.77
C GLY A 373 -10.71 8.71 24.74
N THR A 374 -11.93 8.55 24.23
CA THR A 374 -12.50 9.48 23.24
C THR A 374 -12.53 10.91 23.75
N ASP A 375 -12.92 11.13 25.00
CA ASP A 375 -12.96 12.48 25.59
C ASP A 375 -11.56 13.09 25.74
N VAL A 376 -10.57 12.26 26.09
CA VAL A 376 -9.15 12.68 26.18
C VAL A 376 -8.62 13.06 24.79
N ILE A 377 -8.93 12.26 23.77
CA ILE A 377 -8.57 12.52 22.38
C ILE A 377 -9.19 13.83 21.90
N ASN A 378 -10.49 14.05 22.17
CA ASN A 378 -11.20 15.27 21.78
C ASN A 378 -10.61 16.51 22.48
N LYS A 379 -10.38 16.45 23.79
CA LYS A 379 -9.74 17.54 24.55
C LYS A 379 -8.35 17.86 24.01
N TYR A 380 -7.56 16.83 23.71
CA TYR A 380 -6.24 17.00 23.12
C TYR A 380 -6.33 17.62 21.72
N TYR A 381 -7.26 17.15 20.89
CA TYR A 381 -7.46 17.66 19.54
C TYR A 381 -7.81 19.15 19.56
N THR A 382 -8.82 19.57 20.34
CA THR A 382 -9.22 20.98 20.47
C THR A 382 -8.07 21.86 20.94
N LYS A 383 -7.25 21.37 21.88
CA LYS A 383 -6.17 22.17 22.47
C LYS A 383 -4.91 22.24 21.59
N HIS A 384 -4.58 21.17 20.88
CA HIS A 384 -3.25 20.99 20.28
C HIS A 384 -3.25 20.73 18.77
N ILE A 385 -4.40 20.42 18.15
CA ILE A 385 -4.48 20.02 16.73
C ILE A 385 -5.40 20.93 15.92
N GLU A 386 -6.53 21.36 16.49
CA GLU A 386 -7.59 22.07 15.77
C GLU A 386 -7.07 23.30 15.01
N LYS A 387 -6.23 24.10 15.68
CA LYS A 387 -5.62 25.32 15.13
C LYS A 387 -4.32 25.09 14.35
N VAL A 388 -3.83 23.85 14.29
CA VAL A 388 -2.58 23.52 13.62
C VAL A 388 -2.85 23.32 12.12
N PRO A 389 -2.06 23.96 11.22
CA PRO A 389 -2.16 23.74 9.79
C PRO A 389 -2.02 22.25 9.44
N GLU A 390 -2.75 21.78 8.45
CA GLU A 390 -2.80 20.35 8.09
C GLU A 390 -1.41 19.72 7.87
N LYS A 391 -0.52 20.46 7.20
CA LYS A 391 0.87 20.04 6.92
C LYS A 391 1.64 19.67 8.20
N GLU A 392 1.34 20.35 9.31
CA GLU A 392 2.00 20.19 10.60
C GLU A 392 1.30 19.21 11.55
N ARG A 393 0.00 18.92 11.34
CA ARG A 393 -0.77 17.97 12.16
C ARG A 393 -0.10 16.59 12.24
N SER A 394 0.60 16.22 11.17
CA SER A 394 1.30 14.95 11.05
C SER A 394 2.58 14.83 11.91
N ARG A 395 3.03 15.94 12.51
CA ARG A 395 4.22 16.05 13.38
C ARG A 395 3.87 16.35 14.84
N VAL A 396 2.59 16.37 15.19
CA VAL A 396 2.11 16.69 16.53
C VAL A 396 2.65 15.67 17.54
N ASP A 397 3.08 16.18 18.70
CA ASP A 397 3.69 15.39 19.76
C ASP A 397 2.65 14.58 20.55
N LEU A 398 2.55 13.29 20.23
CA LEU A 398 1.64 12.37 20.91
C LEU A 398 2.07 12.01 22.34
N ARG A 399 3.25 12.42 22.82
CA ARG A 399 3.74 12.03 24.16
C ARG A 399 2.80 12.44 25.28
N LEU A 400 2.16 13.61 25.18
CA LEU A 400 1.18 14.07 26.16
C LEU A 400 -0.05 13.17 26.22
N LEU A 401 -0.49 12.66 25.07
CA LEU A 401 -1.60 11.73 24.95
C LEU A 401 -1.20 10.32 25.46
N GLN A 402 0.06 9.92 25.24
CA GLN A 402 0.65 8.70 25.78
C GLN A 402 1.01 8.77 27.27
N ALA A 403 1.08 9.96 27.88
CA ALA A 403 1.40 10.16 29.29
C ALA A 403 0.17 10.11 30.21
N ASN A 404 -1.02 10.47 29.70
CA ASN A 404 -2.30 10.41 30.42
C ASN A 404 -3.13 9.09 30.37
N PRO A 405 -2.71 7.96 29.77
CA PRO A 405 -3.62 6.91 29.34
C PRO A 405 -3.98 5.89 30.42
N LYS A 406 -3.23 5.82 31.53
CA LYS A 406 -3.46 4.77 32.52
C LYS A 406 -4.78 4.95 33.24
N HIS A 407 -5.26 6.17 33.48
CA HIS A 407 -6.42 6.38 34.35
C HIS A 407 -7.74 5.82 33.76
N GLU A 408 -8.05 6.08 32.49
CA GLU A 408 -9.28 5.56 31.88
C GLU A 408 -9.26 4.05 31.65
N TYR A 409 -8.12 3.52 31.20
CA TYR A 409 -7.95 2.07 31.05
C TYR A 409 -7.99 1.35 32.40
N TYR A 410 -7.36 1.94 33.43
CA TYR A 410 -7.36 1.42 34.79
C TYR A 410 -8.78 1.35 35.35
N ASN A 411 -9.58 2.39 35.18
CA ASN A 411 -10.95 2.41 35.68
C ASN A 411 -11.84 1.35 35.03
N LYS A 412 -11.58 0.99 33.76
CA LYS A 412 -12.44 0.07 33.01
C LYS A 412 -11.97 -1.38 33.01
N PHE A 413 -10.66 -1.61 32.97
CA PHE A 413 -10.04 -2.93 32.86
C PHE A 413 -9.26 -3.35 34.11
N GLY A 414 -9.12 -2.45 35.09
CA GLY A 414 -8.36 -2.68 36.30
C GLY A 414 -6.85 -2.56 36.11
N ALA A 415 -6.14 -2.55 37.23
CA ALA A 415 -4.67 -2.55 37.28
C ALA A 415 -4.03 -3.71 36.51
N PRO A 416 -4.54 -4.97 36.61
CA PRO A 416 -3.87 -6.12 36.01
C PRO A 416 -3.75 -5.99 34.49
N PHE A 417 -4.84 -5.72 33.80
CA PHE A 417 -4.79 -5.63 32.34
C PHE A 417 -4.07 -4.37 31.86
N THR A 418 -4.32 -3.24 32.54
CA THR A 418 -3.69 -1.95 32.17
C THR A 418 -2.18 -1.98 32.29
N GLY A 419 -1.63 -2.71 33.27
CA GLY A 419 -0.18 -2.88 33.44
C GLY A 419 0.49 -3.66 32.30
N ARG A 420 -0.28 -4.44 31.54
CA ARG A 420 0.22 -5.30 30.45
C ARG A 420 0.13 -4.62 29.07
N ILE A 421 -0.54 -3.46 28.96
CA ILE A 421 -0.58 -2.67 27.71
C ILE A 421 0.78 -2.00 27.51
N ASN A 422 1.56 -2.47 26.53
CA ASN A 422 2.86 -1.89 26.18
C ASN A 422 2.72 -0.55 25.44
N LEU A 423 1.70 -0.42 24.57
CA LEU A 423 1.47 0.80 23.78
C LEU A 423 -0.01 1.19 23.72
N PRO A 424 -0.41 2.30 24.38
CA PRO A 424 -1.67 2.96 24.10
C PRO A 424 -1.51 3.86 22.85
N ALA A 425 -2.09 3.43 21.74
CA ALA A 425 -2.10 4.15 20.47
C ALA A 425 -3.47 4.80 20.25
N TYR A 426 -3.49 6.12 20.20
CA TYR A 426 -4.72 6.91 20.12
C TYR A 426 -4.91 7.47 18.71
N LEU A 427 -5.90 6.95 18.00
CA LEU A 427 -6.27 7.40 16.68
C LEU A 427 -7.04 8.72 16.80
N LEU A 428 -6.47 9.76 16.19
CA LEU A 428 -6.95 11.14 16.25
C LEU A 428 -8.09 11.36 15.27
N CYS A 429 -8.90 12.39 15.44
CA CYS A 429 -9.95 12.70 14.47
C CYS A 429 -9.33 13.03 13.10
N ALA A 430 -9.54 12.16 12.11
CA ALA A 430 -9.09 12.39 10.74
C ALA A 430 -10.13 13.28 10.05
N LEU A 431 -9.90 14.59 10.18
CA LEU A 431 -10.72 15.69 9.66
C LEU A 431 -11.98 15.97 10.49
N PRO A 432 -12.34 17.25 10.72
CA PRO A 432 -13.73 17.56 11.00
C PRO A 432 -14.52 17.14 9.76
N THR A 433 -15.51 16.28 9.94
CA THR A 433 -16.63 16.20 9.02
C THR A 433 -17.19 17.61 8.87
N MET A 434 -16.89 18.25 7.75
CA MET A 434 -17.71 19.31 7.17
C MET A 434 -18.19 18.83 5.81
#